data_AF-A0A8I1GHG2-F1
#
_entry.id   AF-A0A8I1GHG2-F1
#
_cell.length_a   1.000
_cell.length_b   1.000
_cell.length_c   1.000
_cell.angle_alpha   90.00
_cell.angle_beta   90.00
_cell.angle_gamma   90.00
#
_symmetry.space_group_name_H-M   'P 1'
#
loop_
_entity.id
_entity.type
_entity.pdbx_description
1 polymer ?
#
loop_
_entity_poly.entity_id
_entity_poly.type
_entity_poly.pdbx_seq_one_letter_code
_entity_poly.pdbx_strand_id
1 'polypeptide(L)'
;MRRFLIPFLILALLLPASAAPPPATANWPEAGQRWIKKYRAKHEPLAVPAVIQMLSHSGALKEPDSSGLYVGFLAGVLNANPKKAQAIIEKTLPLPFEDQWIVIRAVAYSQIPDWRNHMSVLAARLPDRRVMAERYLSGELPTLNQIALEPYKAGTVEKVQSFFNGDMFFKDKDKEKEERKRQITFASNAELIDTLWGIYFATGREGPIAQIVTLLPWSKERDSVDKLTIGSMARFTLASNAARDADLLRVLKNLQERQPKKVKPILAEVIEAAELADTARLGKDALAALDELKRKGPGSTRDLLTWGSVGQAAVSAGCLGLAVASVGTAGIPCVVGGALSTGALRYIGSSGGVE
;
A
#
# COMPACT_ATOMS: atom_id res chain seq x y z
N MET A 1 -68.03 22.44 -17.24
CA MET A 1 -66.99 21.76 -18.04
C MET A 1 -65.70 21.71 -17.23
N ARG A 2 -65.20 20.49 -16.99
CA ARG A 2 -63.94 20.15 -16.28
C ARG A 2 -62.74 20.92 -16.84
N ARG A 3 -61.95 21.56 -15.98
CA ARG A 3 -60.51 21.79 -16.23
C ARG A 3 -59.74 21.60 -14.91
N PHE A 4 -59.26 20.38 -14.72
CA PHE A 4 -58.15 20.08 -13.82
C PHE A 4 -56.86 20.49 -14.53
N LEU A 5 -56.01 21.30 -13.91
CA LEU A 5 -54.61 21.43 -14.28
C LEU A 5 -53.76 21.13 -13.04
N ILE A 6 -53.06 20.02 -13.16
CA ILE A 6 -52.17 19.38 -12.20
C ILE A 6 -50.89 20.22 -12.07
N PRO A 7 -50.35 20.47 -10.86
CA PRO A 7 -48.99 20.98 -10.74
C PRO A 7 -48.02 19.83 -10.99
N PHE A 8 -47.17 20.00 -12.00
CA PHE A 8 -46.09 19.07 -12.33
C PHE A 8 -45.01 19.17 -11.24
N LEU A 9 -45.04 18.23 -10.29
CA LEU A 9 -44.00 18.04 -9.30
C LEU A 9 -42.76 17.49 -10.02
N ILE A 10 -41.74 18.33 -10.24
CA ILE A 10 -40.44 17.88 -10.73
C ILE A 10 -39.77 17.10 -9.60
N LEU A 11 -39.98 15.78 -9.60
CA LEU A 11 -39.22 14.85 -8.80
C LEU A 11 -37.83 14.73 -9.42
N ALA A 12 -36.89 15.54 -8.95
CA ALA A 12 -35.48 15.38 -9.24
C ALA A 12 -35.04 14.00 -8.73
N LEU A 13 -34.93 13.05 -9.65
CA LEU A 13 -34.33 11.74 -9.43
C LEU A 13 -32.91 11.94 -8.87
N LEU A 14 -32.76 11.73 -7.57
CA LEU A 14 -31.49 11.42 -6.92
C LEU A 14 -31.02 10.06 -7.45
N LEU A 15 -30.47 10.04 -8.66
CA LEU A 15 -29.69 8.91 -9.13
C LEU A 15 -28.45 8.83 -8.22
N PRO A 16 -28.19 7.68 -7.57
CA PRO A 16 -26.97 7.52 -6.79
C PRO A 16 -25.79 7.74 -7.72
N ALA A 17 -24.86 8.62 -7.31
CA ALA A 17 -23.66 8.96 -8.05
C ALA A 17 -22.93 7.66 -8.46
N SER A 18 -22.98 7.35 -9.75
CA SER A 18 -22.26 6.22 -10.33
C SER A 18 -20.77 6.44 -10.10
N ALA A 19 -20.03 5.40 -9.70
CA ALA A 19 -18.56 5.43 -9.69
C ALA A 19 -18.03 5.33 -11.13
N ALA A 20 -18.48 6.22 -12.03
CA ALA A 20 -17.89 6.36 -13.35
C ALA A 20 -16.40 6.74 -13.19
N PRO A 21 -15.52 6.26 -14.08
CA PRO A 21 -14.13 6.69 -14.08
C PRO A 21 -14.06 8.23 -14.16
N PRO A 22 -13.04 8.87 -13.57
CA PRO A 22 -12.83 10.30 -13.72
C PRO A 22 -12.73 10.71 -15.20
N PRO A 23 -13.06 11.97 -15.55
CA PRO A 23 -12.87 12.45 -16.91
C PRO A 23 -11.37 12.53 -17.27
N ALA A 24 -11.05 12.38 -18.56
CA ALA A 24 -9.68 12.41 -19.10
C ALA A 24 -8.88 13.67 -18.73
N THR A 25 -9.55 14.80 -18.47
CA THR A 25 -8.93 16.09 -18.12
C THR A 25 -8.63 16.26 -16.64
N ALA A 26 -8.95 15.28 -15.79
CA ALA A 26 -8.74 15.38 -14.36
C ALA A 26 -7.26 15.33 -13.97
N ASN A 27 -6.93 15.84 -12.78
CA ASN A 27 -5.68 15.49 -12.13
C ASN A 27 -5.75 14.02 -11.67
N TRP A 28 -5.24 13.14 -12.53
CA TRP A 28 -5.46 11.69 -12.48
C TRP A 28 -4.93 10.97 -11.24
N PRO A 29 -3.77 11.32 -10.66
CA PRO A 29 -3.32 10.71 -9.41
C PRO A 29 -4.37 10.83 -8.28
N GLU A 30 -4.86 12.03 -8.01
CA GLU A 30 -5.83 12.29 -6.95
C GLU A 30 -7.23 11.81 -7.33
N ALA A 31 -7.62 11.99 -8.60
CA ALA A 31 -8.91 11.53 -9.08
C ALA A 31 -9.03 10.00 -9.04
N GLY A 32 -7.98 9.28 -9.43
CA GLY A 32 -7.89 7.82 -9.37
C GLY A 32 -7.95 7.32 -7.93
N GLN A 33 -7.20 7.93 -7.00
CA GLN A 33 -7.28 7.57 -5.58
C GLN A 33 -8.68 7.81 -4.98
N ARG A 34 -9.31 8.94 -5.30
CA ARG A 34 -10.70 9.21 -4.87
C ARG A 34 -11.68 8.20 -5.43
N TRP A 35 -11.50 7.80 -6.69
CA TRP A 35 -12.31 6.78 -7.33
C TRP A 35 -12.13 5.42 -6.65
N ILE A 36 -10.89 4.98 -6.40
CA ILE A 36 -10.56 3.74 -5.68
C ILE A 36 -11.24 3.70 -4.31
N LYS A 37 -11.15 4.78 -3.53
CA LYS A 37 -11.77 4.86 -2.19
C LYS A 37 -13.29 4.74 -2.23
N LYS A 38 -13.94 5.18 -3.31
CA LYS A 38 -15.40 5.11 -3.50
C LYS A 38 -15.87 3.85 -4.23
N TYR A 39 -14.96 3.02 -4.74
CA TYR A 39 -15.28 1.87 -5.57
C TYR A 39 -16.29 0.92 -4.92
N ARG A 40 -16.23 0.73 -3.60
CA ARG A 40 -17.16 -0.17 -2.88
C ARG A 40 -18.62 0.28 -2.91
N ALA A 41 -18.88 1.58 -3.10
CA ALA A 41 -20.25 2.08 -3.21
C ALA A 41 -20.95 1.54 -4.47
N LYS A 42 -20.19 1.23 -5.53
CA LYS A 42 -20.69 0.62 -6.75
C LYS A 42 -19.58 -0.16 -7.46
N HIS A 43 -19.60 -1.48 -7.30
CA HIS A 43 -18.61 -2.36 -7.92
C HIS A 43 -18.75 -2.36 -9.45
N GLU A 44 -17.78 -1.75 -10.14
CA GLU A 44 -17.67 -1.77 -11.60
C GLU A 44 -16.31 -2.34 -12.02
N PRO A 45 -16.10 -3.67 -11.95
CA PRO A 45 -14.78 -4.29 -12.17
C PRO A 45 -14.24 -4.07 -13.59
N LEU A 46 -15.11 -3.84 -14.58
CA LEU A 46 -14.71 -3.56 -15.95
C LEU A 46 -14.39 -2.07 -16.22
N ALA A 47 -14.62 -1.18 -15.26
CA ALA A 47 -14.14 0.20 -15.31
C ALA A 47 -12.68 0.32 -14.82
N VAL A 48 -12.23 -0.63 -14.00
CA VAL A 48 -10.87 -0.66 -13.42
C VAL A 48 -9.76 -0.60 -14.47
N PRO A 49 -9.82 -1.34 -15.60
CA PRO A 49 -8.81 -1.24 -16.65
C PRO A 49 -8.57 0.20 -17.16
N ALA A 50 -9.65 0.96 -17.41
CA ALA A 50 -9.55 2.33 -17.89
C ALA A 50 -8.90 3.26 -16.84
N VAL A 51 -9.22 3.06 -15.56
CA VAL A 51 -8.60 3.83 -14.47
C VAL A 51 -7.11 3.53 -14.36
N ILE A 52 -6.70 2.26 -14.43
CA ILE A 52 -5.28 1.88 -14.41
C ILE A 52 -4.53 2.44 -15.61
N GLN A 53 -5.11 2.37 -16.81
CA GLN A 53 -4.51 2.97 -17.99
C GLN A 53 -4.34 4.48 -17.84
N MET A 54 -5.34 5.20 -17.33
CA MET A 54 -5.21 6.65 -17.14
C MET A 54 -4.17 7.02 -16.08
N LEU A 55 -4.05 6.24 -14.99
CA LEU A 55 -2.98 6.40 -14.00
C LEU A 55 -1.59 6.14 -14.60
N SER A 56 -1.47 5.18 -15.51
CA SER A 56 -0.24 4.92 -16.27
C SER A 56 0.13 6.11 -17.15
N HIS A 57 -0.82 6.63 -17.94
CA HIS A 57 -0.60 7.78 -18.81
C HIS A 57 -0.22 9.05 -18.04
N SER A 58 -0.73 9.23 -16.81
CA SER A 58 -0.34 10.35 -15.95
C SER A 58 1.00 10.15 -15.23
N GLY A 59 1.66 9.00 -15.42
CA GLY A 59 2.93 8.66 -14.77
C GLY A 59 2.79 8.28 -13.29
N ALA A 60 1.58 8.02 -12.79
CA ALA A 60 1.34 7.69 -11.38
C ALA A 60 1.85 6.28 -11.00
N LEU A 61 2.19 5.46 -12.00
CA LEU A 61 2.56 4.06 -11.87
C LEU A 61 4.07 3.78 -12.04
N LYS A 62 4.85 4.82 -12.38
CA LYS A 62 6.25 4.69 -12.78
C LYS A 62 7.14 4.16 -11.66
N GLU A 63 6.92 4.62 -10.43
CA GLU A 63 7.75 4.27 -9.29
C GLU A 63 7.12 3.11 -8.50
N PRO A 64 7.76 1.92 -8.44
CA PRO A 64 7.22 0.76 -7.75
C PRO A 64 6.91 0.99 -6.27
N ASP A 65 7.80 1.72 -5.58
CA ASP A 65 7.68 2.08 -4.16
C ASP A 65 6.44 2.92 -3.85
N SER A 66 5.83 3.52 -4.88
CA SER A 66 4.65 4.38 -4.76
C SER A 66 3.37 3.78 -5.31
N SER A 67 3.46 2.59 -5.89
CA SER A 67 2.38 2.01 -6.68
C SER A 67 1.63 0.89 -5.95
N GLY A 68 1.98 0.62 -4.68
CA GLY A 68 1.40 -0.43 -3.86
C GLY A 68 -0.13 -0.38 -3.83
N LEU A 69 -0.73 0.80 -3.67
CA LEU A 69 -2.18 1.01 -3.72
C LEU A 69 -2.82 0.42 -4.98
N TYR A 70 -2.25 0.73 -6.14
CA TYR A 70 -2.83 0.37 -7.43
C TYR A 70 -2.66 -1.13 -7.71
N VAL A 71 -1.50 -1.69 -7.35
CA VAL A 71 -1.24 -3.14 -7.39
C VAL A 71 -2.25 -3.88 -6.51
N GLY A 72 -2.39 -3.46 -5.26
CA GLY A 72 -3.31 -4.07 -4.30
C GLY A 72 -4.76 -3.95 -4.73
N PHE A 73 -5.15 -2.79 -5.26
CA PHE A 73 -6.51 -2.57 -5.75
C PHE A 73 -6.84 -3.49 -6.93
N LEU A 74 -5.97 -3.55 -7.95
CA LEU A 74 -6.15 -4.47 -9.06
C LEU A 74 -6.18 -5.93 -8.59
N ALA A 75 -5.27 -6.34 -7.69
CA ALA A 75 -5.23 -7.67 -7.11
C ALA A 75 -6.54 -8.02 -6.38
N GLY A 76 -7.08 -7.10 -5.58
CA GLY A 76 -8.34 -7.28 -4.88
C GLY A 76 -9.54 -7.37 -5.83
N VAL A 77 -9.57 -6.55 -6.90
CA VAL A 77 -10.61 -6.62 -7.93
C VAL A 77 -10.59 -7.97 -8.63
N LEU A 78 -9.40 -8.47 -9.00
CA LEU A 78 -9.24 -9.80 -9.59
C LEU A 78 -9.76 -10.89 -8.65
N ASN A 79 -9.37 -10.83 -7.37
CA ASN A 79 -9.83 -11.78 -6.36
C ASN A 79 -11.35 -11.82 -6.21
N ALA A 80 -11.98 -10.65 -6.17
CA ALA A 80 -13.43 -10.54 -6.02
C ALA A 80 -14.20 -10.93 -7.30
N ASN A 81 -13.52 -11.06 -8.45
CA ASN A 81 -14.14 -11.27 -9.75
C ASN A 81 -13.41 -12.36 -10.59
N PRO A 82 -13.25 -13.59 -10.09
CA PRO A 82 -12.44 -14.62 -10.76
C PRO A 82 -12.95 -14.93 -12.18
N LYS A 83 -14.28 -14.97 -12.39
CA LYS A 83 -14.89 -15.19 -13.71
C LYS A 83 -14.60 -14.08 -14.73
N LYS A 84 -14.24 -12.88 -14.28
CA LYS A 84 -13.92 -11.72 -15.12
C LYS A 84 -12.41 -11.43 -15.15
N ALA A 85 -11.59 -12.20 -14.42
CA ALA A 85 -10.18 -11.91 -14.24
C ALA A 85 -9.44 -11.78 -15.59
N GLN A 86 -9.67 -12.72 -16.51
CA GLN A 86 -9.10 -12.66 -17.86
C GLN A 86 -9.47 -11.34 -18.56
N ALA A 87 -10.76 -11.01 -18.65
CA ALA A 87 -11.20 -9.79 -19.31
C ALA A 87 -10.64 -8.51 -18.67
N ILE A 88 -10.48 -8.50 -17.33
CA ILE A 88 -9.88 -7.36 -16.61
C ILE A 88 -8.40 -7.24 -16.95
N ILE A 89 -7.64 -8.34 -16.90
CA ILE A 89 -6.21 -8.39 -17.24
C ILE A 89 -5.99 -7.92 -18.68
N GLU A 90 -6.74 -8.49 -19.63
CA GLU A 90 -6.60 -8.20 -21.06
C GLU A 90 -6.91 -6.74 -21.38
N LYS A 91 -8.00 -6.20 -20.81
CA LYS A 91 -8.40 -4.80 -21.04
C LYS A 91 -7.49 -3.80 -20.33
N THR A 92 -6.75 -4.22 -19.30
CA THR A 92 -5.78 -3.34 -18.64
C THR A 92 -4.59 -3.07 -19.56
N LEU A 93 -4.29 -4.01 -20.46
CA LEU A 93 -3.30 -3.83 -21.53
C LEU A 93 -3.94 -3.14 -22.75
N PRO A 94 -3.17 -2.37 -23.55
CA PRO A 94 -1.73 -2.15 -23.45
C PRO A 94 -1.34 -1.16 -22.35
N LEU A 95 -0.13 -1.32 -21.80
CA LEU A 95 0.56 -0.37 -20.91
C LEU A 95 1.98 -0.13 -21.43
N PRO A 96 2.56 1.07 -21.21
CA PRO A 96 3.99 1.33 -21.41
C PRO A 96 4.84 0.29 -20.68
N PHE A 97 6.03 0.01 -21.22
CA PHE A 97 6.93 -0.99 -20.66
C PHE A 97 7.20 -0.76 -19.17
N GLU A 98 7.38 0.50 -18.76
CA GLU A 98 7.62 0.90 -17.37
C GLU A 98 6.51 0.50 -16.40
N ASP A 99 5.26 0.30 -16.86
CA ASP A 99 4.10 0.08 -16.00
C ASP A 99 3.53 -1.35 -16.09
N GLN A 100 3.97 -2.14 -17.07
CA GLN A 100 3.50 -3.53 -17.27
C GLN A 100 3.69 -4.44 -16.05
N TRP A 101 4.68 -4.16 -15.20
CA TRP A 101 4.96 -4.92 -13.99
C TRP A 101 3.79 -4.94 -13.00
N ILE A 102 2.92 -3.92 -13.02
CA ILE A 102 1.77 -3.80 -12.11
C ILE A 102 0.78 -4.94 -12.34
N VAL A 103 0.49 -5.27 -13.60
CA VAL A 103 -0.45 -6.34 -13.94
C VAL A 103 0.12 -7.70 -13.50
N ILE A 104 1.41 -7.91 -13.71
CA ILE A 104 2.12 -9.13 -13.27
C ILE A 104 2.06 -9.28 -11.75
N ARG A 105 2.44 -8.25 -11.00
CA ARG A 105 2.42 -8.28 -9.52
C ARG A 105 0.99 -8.41 -8.99
N ALA A 106 0.02 -7.72 -9.59
CA ALA A 106 -1.37 -7.79 -9.19
C ALA A 106 -1.96 -9.20 -9.38
N VAL A 107 -1.64 -9.89 -10.48
CA VAL A 107 -2.03 -11.30 -10.68
C VAL A 107 -1.40 -12.19 -9.60
N ALA A 108 -0.09 -12.05 -9.34
CA ALA A 108 0.59 -12.82 -8.29
C ALA A 108 0.01 -12.59 -6.89
N TYR A 109 -0.46 -11.38 -6.59
CA TYR A 109 -1.00 -11.00 -5.29
C TYR A 109 -2.51 -11.22 -5.16
N SER A 110 -3.20 -11.46 -6.28
CA SER A 110 -4.66 -11.57 -6.32
C SER A 110 -5.22 -12.80 -5.62
N GLN A 111 -4.43 -13.86 -5.43
CA GLN A 111 -4.92 -15.14 -4.90
C GLN A 111 -6.14 -15.72 -5.67
N ILE A 112 -6.31 -15.37 -6.95
CA ILE A 112 -7.30 -16.05 -7.79
C ILE A 112 -6.87 -17.52 -7.98
N PRO A 113 -7.77 -18.51 -7.94
CA PRO A 113 -7.39 -19.92 -7.98
C PRO A 113 -6.47 -20.29 -9.16
N ASP A 114 -6.70 -19.67 -10.32
CA ASP A 114 -5.97 -19.95 -11.55
C ASP A 114 -4.90 -18.90 -11.92
N TRP A 115 -4.31 -18.25 -10.91
CA TRP A 115 -3.37 -17.14 -11.14
C TRP A 115 -2.14 -17.57 -11.96
N ARG A 116 -1.70 -18.83 -11.84
CA ARG A 116 -0.54 -19.37 -12.59
C ARG A 116 -0.83 -19.43 -14.08
N ASN A 117 -2.03 -19.84 -14.50
CA ASN A 117 -2.40 -19.83 -15.92
C ASN A 117 -2.45 -18.40 -16.46
N HIS A 118 -3.07 -17.47 -15.73
CA HIS A 118 -3.04 -16.05 -16.11
C HIS A 118 -1.62 -15.50 -16.21
N MET A 119 -0.73 -15.89 -15.29
CA MET A 119 0.68 -15.50 -15.30
C MET A 119 1.43 -16.07 -16.51
N SER A 120 1.20 -17.33 -16.88
CA SER A 120 1.78 -17.94 -18.08
C SER A 120 1.35 -17.23 -19.37
N VAL A 121 0.07 -16.85 -19.46
CA VAL A 121 -0.44 -16.04 -20.59
C VAL A 121 0.23 -14.66 -20.62
N LEU A 122 0.40 -14.01 -19.46
CA LEU A 122 1.12 -12.74 -19.38
C LEU A 122 2.59 -12.87 -19.80
N ALA A 123 3.29 -13.94 -19.40
CA ALA A 123 4.68 -14.20 -19.79
C ALA A 123 4.83 -14.32 -21.32
N ALA A 124 3.84 -14.90 -22.00
CA ALA A 124 3.82 -14.99 -23.46
C ALA A 124 3.47 -13.66 -24.13
N ARG A 125 2.55 -12.88 -23.55
CA ARG A 125 2.08 -11.60 -24.13
C ARG A 125 2.99 -10.42 -23.86
N LEU A 126 3.81 -10.47 -22.81
CA LEU A 126 4.72 -9.41 -22.38
C LEU A 126 6.17 -9.95 -22.39
N PRO A 127 6.76 -10.19 -23.57
CA PRO A 127 8.08 -10.83 -23.67
C PRO A 127 9.16 -10.04 -22.90
N ASP A 128 9.11 -8.71 -22.91
CA ASP A 128 10.07 -7.86 -22.20
C ASP A 128 9.95 -7.94 -20.67
N ARG A 129 8.84 -8.49 -20.15
CA ARG A 129 8.60 -8.71 -18.71
C ARG A 129 8.55 -10.19 -18.34
N ARG A 130 8.89 -11.09 -19.27
CA ARG A 130 8.85 -12.54 -19.10
C ARG A 130 9.60 -13.01 -17.87
N VAL A 131 10.80 -12.47 -17.62
CA VAL A 131 11.62 -12.83 -16.44
C VAL A 131 10.86 -12.64 -15.13
N MET A 132 10.13 -11.53 -14.97
CA MET A 132 9.37 -11.28 -13.74
C MET A 132 8.23 -12.29 -13.57
N ALA A 133 7.51 -12.57 -14.64
CA ALA A 133 6.42 -13.55 -14.63
C ALA A 133 6.93 -14.97 -14.32
N GLU A 134 8.04 -15.38 -14.95
CA GLU A 134 8.69 -16.68 -14.72
C GLU A 134 9.20 -16.82 -13.28
N ARG A 135 9.74 -15.76 -12.68
CA ARG A 135 10.17 -15.80 -11.26
C ARG A 135 9.01 -15.97 -10.27
N TYR A 136 7.83 -15.44 -10.57
CA TYR A 136 6.63 -15.77 -9.77
C TYR A 136 6.20 -17.22 -9.99
N LEU A 137 6.25 -17.71 -11.23
CA LEU A 137 5.89 -19.09 -11.55
C LEU A 137 6.84 -20.11 -10.89
N SER A 138 8.15 -19.84 -10.88
CA SER A 138 9.18 -20.69 -10.24
C SER A 138 9.17 -20.59 -8.71
N GLY A 139 8.56 -19.56 -8.14
CA GLY A 139 8.55 -19.30 -6.70
C GLY A 139 9.77 -18.51 -6.19
N GLU A 140 10.63 -18.02 -7.09
CA GLU A 140 11.73 -17.10 -6.74
C GLU A 140 11.22 -15.75 -6.22
N LEU A 141 10.05 -15.29 -6.70
CA LEU A 141 9.36 -14.12 -6.17
C LEU A 141 8.15 -14.55 -5.33
N PRO A 142 7.98 -14.01 -4.10
CA PRO A 142 6.90 -14.40 -3.21
C PRO A 142 5.56 -13.80 -3.64
N THR A 143 4.50 -14.59 -3.57
CA THR A 143 3.12 -14.10 -3.55
C THR A 143 2.82 -13.39 -2.22
N LEU A 144 1.78 -12.54 -2.17
CA LEU A 144 1.53 -11.67 -1.01
C LEU A 144 1.40 -12.44 0.33
N ASN A 145 0.79 -13.63 0.32
CA ASN A 145 0.61 -14.47 1.50
C ASN A 145 1.88 -15.24 1.92
N GLN A 146 2.93 -15.23 1.10
CA GLN A 146 4.24 -15.81 1.43
C GLN A 146 5.19 -14.79 2.03
N ILE A 147 4.85 -13.50 1.98
CA ILE A 147 5.69 -12.42 2.51
C ILE A 147 5.60 -12.41 4.03
N ALA A 148 6.75 -12.65 4.69
CA ALA A 148 6.86 -12.64 6.14
C ALA A 148 6.82 -11.22 6.71
N LEU A 149 6.45 -11.11 7.99
CA LEU A 149 6.52 -9.84 8.71
C LEU A 149 7.97 -9.35 8.85
N GLU A 150 8.86 -10.22 9.32
CA GLU A 150 10.28 -9.94 9.49
C GLU A 150 11.12 -11.01 8.77
N PRO A 151 12.38 -10.70 8.42
CA PRO A 151 13.29 -11.70 7.88
C PRO A 151 13.44 -12.88 8.83
N TYR A 152 13.62 -14.08 8.27
CA TYR A 152 13.83 -15.27 9.08
C TYR A 152 15.06 -15.12 9.97
N LYS A 153 14.87 -15.27 11.30
CA LYS A 153 15.96 -15.40 12.26
C LYS A 153 16.01 -16.86 12.71
N ALA A 154 17.07 -17.58 12.32
CA ALA A 154 17.29 -18.95 12.80
C ALA A 154 17.21 -19.00 14.33
N GLY A 155 16.41 -19.95 14.84
CA GLY A 155 16.17 -20.09 16.27
C GLY A 155 17.42 -20.55 17.04
N THR A 156 17.40 -20.43 18.37
CA THR A 156 18.52 -20.89 19.22
C THR A 156 18.80 -22.39 19.02
N VAL A 157 17.76 -23.21 18.84
CA VAL A 157 17.90 -24.65 18.59
C VAL A 157 18.55 -24.94 17.24
N GLU A 158 18.16 -24.23 16.18
CA GLU A 158 18.76 -24.40 14.86
C GLU A 158 20.19 -23.88 14.81
N LYS A 159 20.50 -22.79 15.52
CA LYS A 159 21.87 -22.29 15.67
C LYS A 159 22.75 -23.30 16.40
N VAL A 160 22.21 -23.96 17.42
CA VAL A 160 22.88 -25.01 18.19
C VAL A 160 23.06 -26.26 17.34
N GLN A 161 22.01 -26.71 16.63
CA GLN A 161 22.10 -27.83 15.69
C GLN A 161 23.08 -27.56 14.55
N SER A 162 23.08 -26.36 13.97
CA SER A 162 24.03 -25.98 12.92
C SER A 162 25.47 -25.86 13.43
N PHE A 163 25.64 -25.56 14.72
CA PHE A 163 26.93 -25.55 15.40
C PHE A 163 27.45 -26.99 15.58
N PHE A 164 26.58 -27.91 16.02
CA PHE A 164 26.93 -29.32 16.21
C PHE A 164 27.09 -30.10 14.90
N ASN A 165 26.37 -29.72 13.84
CA ASN A 165 26.47 -30.37 12.53
C ASN A 165 27.62 -29.82 11.65
N GLY A 166 28.43 -28.87 12.15
CA GLY A 166 29.56 -28.31 11.40
C GLY A 166 29.18 -27.34 10.26
N ASP A 167 27.89 -27.21 9.92
CA ASP A 167 27.38 -26.32 8.87
C ASP A 167 27.74 -24.85 9.09
N MET A 168 27.93 -24.41 10.34
CA MET A 168 28.31 -23.02 10.66
C MET A 168 29.72 -22.64 10.18
N PHE A 169 30.59 -23.62 9.91
CA PHE A 169 31.96 -23.40 9.42
C PHE A 169 32.07 -23.45 7.89
N PHE A 170 31.10 -24.08 7.21
CA PHE A 170 31.11 -24.23 5.75
C PHE A 170 30.05 -23.38 5.02
N LYS A 171 29.05 -22.83 5.73
CA LYS A 171 28.14 -21.83 5.16
C LYS A 171 28.82 -20.47 5.08
N ASP A 172 28.95 -19.99 3.84
CA ASP A 172 29.43 -18.65 3.52
C ASP A 172 28.49 -17.60 4.17
N LYS A 173 28.97 -17.00 5.27
CA LYS A 173 28.20 -16.03 6.07
C LYS A 173 27.82 -14.80 5.26
N ASP A 174 28.59 -14.47 4.23
CA ASP A 174 28.29 -13.35 3.34
C ASP A 174 27.14 -13.70 2.40
N LYS A 175 27.07 -14.93 1.87
CA LYS A 175 25.89 -15.40 1.08
C LYS A 175 24.62 -15.43 1.90
N GLU A 176 24.66 -15.90 3.14
CA GLU A 176 23.48 -15.95 4.00
C GLU A 176 23.00 -14.55 4.43
N LYS A 177 23.94 -13.61 4.62
CA LYS A 177 23.64 -12.20 4.87
C LYS A 177 23.04 -11.53 3.63
N GLU A 178 23.54 -11.86 2.45
CA GLU A 178 23.00 -11.39 1.17
C GLU A 178 21.61 -11.96 0.86
N GLU A 179 21.36 -13.24 1.12
CA GLU A 179 20.04 -13.87 0.97
C GLU A 179 19.01 -13.25 1.92
N ARG A 180 19.38 -13.00 3.19
CA ARG A 180 18.51 -12.29 4.14
C ARG A 180 18.20 -10.85 3.70
N LYS A 181 19.17 -10.13 3.13
CA LYS A 181 18.93 -8.77 2.58
C LYS A 181 17.98 -8.78 1.38
N ARG A 182 17.96 -9.86 0.60
CA ARG A 182 17.10 -10.01 -0.58
C ARG A 182 15.67 -10.47 -0.25
N GLN A 183 15.39 -10.85 1.00
CA GLN A 183 14.04 -11.25 1.40
C GLN A 183 13.11 -10.04 1.44
N ILE A 184 12.06 -10.09 0.61
CA ILE A 184 10.94 -9.15 0.68
C ILE A 184 10.15 -9.47 1.96
N THR A 185 10.01 -8.47 2.84
CA THR A 185 9.28 -8.57 4.11
C THR A 185 8.51 -7.28 4.39
N PHE A 186 7.47 -7.34 5.23
CA PHE A 186 6.77 -6.13 5.67
C PHE A 186 7.67 -5.16 6.44
N ALA A 187 8.72 -5.65 7.10
CA ALA A 187 9.67 -4.81 7.83
C ALA A 187 10.61 -4.00 6.93
N SER A 188 10.74 -4.37 5.65
CA SER A 188 11.67 -3.74 4.70
C SER A 188 11.00 -3.16 3.45
N ASN A 189 9.66 -3.23 3.35
CA ASN A 189 8.90 -2.84 2.16
C ASN A 189 7.60 -2.11 2.58
N ALA A 190 7.65 -0.78 2.62
CA ALA A 190 6.54 0.04 3.11
C ALA A 190 5.32 -0.01 2.17
N GLU A 191 5.53 -0.19 0.87
CA GLU A 191 4.49 -0.23 -0.16
C GLU A 191 3.54 -1.43 -0.01
N LEU A 192 3.92 -2.43 0.79
CA LEU A 192 3.06 -3.54 1.14
C LEU A 192 1.88 -3.10 2.02
N ILE A 193 2.01 -2.04 2.84
CA ILE A 193 0.87 -1.46 3.55
C ILE A 193 -0.15 -0.91 2.54
N ASP A 194 0.30 -0.20 1.52
CA ASP A 194 -0.59 0.36 0.50
C ASP A 194 -1.21 -0.71 -0.37
N THR A 195 -0.47 -1.80 -0.62
CA THR A 195 -1.02 -3.00 -1.25
C THR A 195 -2.20 -3.56 -0.44
N LEU A 196 -2.07 -3.65 0.89
CA LEU A 196 -3.16 -4.08 1.75
C LEU A 196 -4.34 -3.09 1.72
N TRP A 197 -4.08 -1.78 1.72
CA TRP A 197 -5.12 -0.76 1.55
C TRP A 197 -5.85 -0.89 0.21
N GLY A 198 -5.12 -1.13 -0.88
CA GLY A 198 -5.69 -1.37 -2.20
C GLY A 198 -6.64 -2.58 -2.21
N ILE A 199 -6.21 -3.70 -1.63
CA ILE A 199 -7.07 -4.90 -1.52
C ILE A 199 -8.30 -4.61 -0.66
N TYR A 200 -8.15 -3.85 0.44
CA TYR A 200 -9.28 -3.43 1.26
C TYR A 200 -10.26 -2.55 0.47
N PHE A 201 -9.81 -1.53 -0.24
CA PHE A 201 -10.69 -0.67 -1.04
C PHE A 201 -11.36 -1.43 -2.20
N ALA A 202 -10.72 -2.45 -2.74
CA ALA A 202 -11.32 -3.29 -3.77
C ALA A 202 -12.39 -4.27 -3.22
N THR A 203 -12.22 -4.76 -1.99
CA THR A 203 -12.99 -5.93 -1.51
C THR A 203 -13.79 -5.73 -0.24
N GLY A 204 -13.45 -4.73 0.57
CA GLY A 204 -14.03 -4.47 1.89
C GLY A 204 -13.77 -5.54 2.95
N ARG A 205 -12.94 -6.54 2.65
CA ARG A 205 -12.66 -7.66 3.58
C ARG A 205 -11.80 -7.22 4.75
N GLU A 206 -12.03 -7.80 5.92
CA GLU A 206 -11.28 -7.51 7.14
C GLU A 206 -9.80 -7.94 7.07
N GLY A 207 -9.48 -9.00 6.32
CA GLY A 207 -8.14 -9.62 6.26
C GLY A 207 -6.97 -8.64 6.06
N PRO A 208 -6.98 -7.78 5.03
CA PRO A 208 -5.94 -6.78 4.84
C PRO A 208 -5.80 -5.79 6.01
N ILE A 209 -6.91 -5.37 6.62
CA ILE A 209 -6.89 -4.48 7.81
C ILE A 209 -6.32 -5.20 9.01
N ALA A 210 -6.72 -6.46 9.24
CA ALA A 210 -6.16 -7.29 10.30
C ALA A 210 -4.64 -7.43 10.15
N GLN A 211 -4.13 -7.57 8.92
CA GLN A 211 -2.70 -7.63 8.65
C GLN A 211 -1.99 -6.31 8.95
N ILE A 212 -2.54 -5.15 8.56
CA ILE A 212 -1.99 -3.83 8.94
C ILE A 212 -1.96 -3.67 10.47
N VAL A 213 -3.00 -4.13 11.17
CA VAL A 213 -3.07 -4.11 12.64
C VAL A 213 -1.92 -4.90 13.30
N THR A 214 -1.43 -5.97 12.67
CA THR A 214 -0.28 -6.73 13.21
C THR A 214 1.03 -5.94 13.20
N LEU A 215 1.12 -4.88 12.40
CA LEU A 215 2.31 -4.01 12.29
C LEU A 215 2.35 -2.93 13.39
N LEU A 216 1.23 -2.67 14.08
CA LEU A 216 1.11 -1.62 15.09
C LEU A 216 2.19 -1.66 16.19
N PRO A 217 2.63 -2.83 16.70
CA PRO A 217 3.71 -2.87 17.70
C PRO A 217 5.01 -2.21 17.25
N TRP A 218 5.29 -2.18 15.94
CA TRP A 218 6.48 -1.51 15.42
C TRP A 218 6.41 0.01 15.57
N SER A 219 5.24 0.61 15.81
CA SER A 219 5.13 2.05 16.13
C SER A 219 5.81 2.42 17.46
N LYS A 220 6.26 1.41 18.24
CA LYS A 220 7.01 1.58 19.48
C LYS A 220 8.45 1.02 19.37
N GLU A 221 8.91 0.72 18.16
CA GLU A 221 10.29 0.28 17.89
C GLU A 221 11.31 1.37 18.28
N ARG A 222 12.49 0.94 18.71
CA ARG A 222 13.60 1.79 19.17
C ARG A 222 14.93 1.47 18.51
N ASP A 223 15.00 0.39 17.73
CA ASP A 223 16.25 -0.09 17.15
C ASP A 223 16.23 -0.12 15.60
N SER A 224 15.08 0.14 14.98
CA SER A 224 14.93 0.07 13.51
C SER A 224 14.05 1.21 13.00
N VAL A 225 14.65 2.07 12.16
CA VAL A 225 13.95 3.17 11.51
C VAL A 225 12.88 2.65 10.55
N ASP A 226 13.16 1.58 9.80
CA ASP A 226 12.20 1.01 8.85
C ASP A 226 10.95 0.49 9.56
N LYS A 227 11.12 -0.35 10.59
CA LYS A 227 10.00 -0.84 11.40
C LYS A 227 9.24 0.30 12.07
N LEU A 228 9.94 1.26 12.69
CA LEU A 228 9.30 2.41 13.33
C LEU A 228 8.46 3.21 12.34
N THR A 229 8.98 3.41 11.12
CA THR A 229 8.28 4.09 10.03
C THR A 229 7.03 3.31 9.64
N ILE A 230 7.16 2.03 9.34
CA ILE A 230 6.06 1.15 8.90
C ILE A 230 4.97 1.05 9.97
N GLY A 231 5.33 0.83 11.24
CA GLY A 231 4.37 0.77 12.33
C GLY A 231 3.68 2.11 12.60
N SER A 232 4.41 3.22 12.49
CA SER A 232 3.84 4.56 12.61
C SER A 232 2.87 4.89 11.48
N MET A 233 3.21 4.49 10.25
CA MET A 233 2.32 4.61 9.09
C MET A 233 1.07 3.77 9.24
N ALA A 234 1.18 2.53 9.71
CA ALA A 234 0.03 1.68 10.01
C ALA A 234 -0.91 2.38 11.01
N ARG A 235 -0.37 2.91 12.12
CA ARG A 235 -1.12 3.66 13.15
C ARG A 235 -1.83 4.88 12.54
N PHE A 236 -1.11 5.71 11.78
CA PHE A 236 -1.64 6.93 11.19
C PHE A 236 -2.70 6.67 10.10
N THR A 237 -2.40 5.77 9.16
CA THR A 237 -3.29 5.49 8.01
C THR A 237 -4.57 4.79 8.44
N LEU A 238 -4.53 3.91 9.46
CA LEU A 238 -5.74 3.33 10.03
C LEU A 238 -6.65 4.41 10.61
N ALA A 239 -6.11 5.31 11.43
CA ALA A 239 -6.90 6.37 12.05
C ALA A 239 -7.46 7.36 11.01
N SER A 240 -6.63 7.81 10.06
CA SER A 240 -7.03 8.77 9.03
C SER A 240 -8.12 8.26 8.09
N ASN A 241 -8.08 6.97 7.74
CA ASN A 241 -9.15 6.36 6.96
C ASN A 241 -10.39 6.09 7.82
N ALA A 242 -10.23 5.57 9.05
CA ALA A 242 -11.37 5.27 9.93
C ALA A 242 -12.15 6.51 10.36
N ALA A 243 -11.50 7.67 10.49
CA ALA A 243 -12.17 8.94 10.79
C ALA A 243 -13.20 9.36 9.73
N ARG A 244 -13.15 8.78 8.53
CA ARG A 244 -14.03 9.11 7.39
C ARG A 244 -14.82 7.90 6.89
N ASP A 245 -14.67 6.73 7.51
CA ASP A 245 -15.25 5.47 7.09
C ASP A 245 -15.78 4.72 8.33
N ALA A 246 -17.09 4.81 8.54
CA ALA A 246 -17.76 4.19 9.68
C ALA A 246 -17.68 2.65 9.65
N ASP A 247 -17.62 2.04 8.45
CA ASP A 247 -17.47 0.60 8.32
C ASP A 247 -16.06 0.16 8.74
N LEU A 248 -15.04 0.91 8.32
CA LEU A 248 -13.67 0.67 8.76
C LEU A 248 -13.53 0.87 10.27
N LEU A 249 -14.10 1.93 10.84
CA LEU A 249 -14.07 2.16 12.30
C LEU A 249 -14.69 0.98 13.06
N ARG A 250 -15.83 0.46 12.59
CA ARG A 250 -16.47 -0.74 13.15
C ARG A 250 -15.57 -1.97 13.05
N VAL A 251 -14.92 -2.18 11.90
CA VAL A 251 -13.94 -3.25 11.72
C VAL A 251 -12.79 -3.14 12.72
N LEU A 252 -12.25 -1.94 12.96
CA LEU A 252 -11.18 -1.73 13.94
C LEU A 252 -11.62 -2.05 15.37
N LYS A 253 -12.83 -1.62 15.77
CA LYS A 253 -13.40 -1.95 17.09
C LYS A 253 -13.55 -3.46 17.29
N ASN A 254 -14.09 -4.16 16.29
CA ASN A 254 -14.22 -5.62 16.34
C ASN A 254 -12.85 -6.31 16.43
N LEU A 255 -11.86 -5.83 15.68
CA LEU A 255 -10.49 -6.35 15.74
C LEU A 255 -9.87 -6.14 17.12
N GLN A 256 -10.06 -4.97 17.74
CA GLN A 256 -9.50 -4.61 19.04
C GLN A 256 -9.84 -5.61 20.15
N GLU A 257 -11.07 -6.15 20.15
CA GLU A 257 -11.51 -7.13 21.14
C GLU A 257 -10.68 -8.41 21.11
N ARG A 258 -10.18 -8.79 19.93
CA ARG A 258 -9.44 -10.03 19.65
C ARG A 258 -7.92 -9.84 19.71
N GLN A 259 -7.44 -8.60 19.84
CA GLN A 259 -6.01 -8.30 19.82
C GLN A 259 -5.31 -8.68 21.13
N PRO A 260 -4.05 -9.15 21.07
CA PRO A 260 -3.25 -9.41 22.26
C PRO A 260 -2.89 -8.12 23.01
N LYS A 261 -2.46 -8.26 24.27
CA LYS A 261 -2.09 -7.13 25.16
C LYS A 261 -1.09 -6.14 24.56
N LYS A 262 -0.22 -6.58 23.64
CA LYS A 262 0.77 -5.71 22.96
C LYS A 262 0.17 -4.82 21.87
N VAL A 263 -0.89 -5.29 21.19
CA VAL A 263 -1.51 -4.59 20.05
C VAL A 263 -2.74 -3.81 20.49
N LYS A 264 -3.55 -4.40 21.38
CA LYS A 264 -4.82 -3.83 21.87
C LYS A 264 -4.73 -2.36 22.33
N PRO A 265 -3.76 -1.92 23.16
CA PRO A 265 -3.68 -0.52 23.57
C PRO A 265 -3.30 0.42 22.41
N ILE A 266 -2.42 0.00 21.50
CA ILE A 266 -2.04 0.81 20.34
C ILE A 266 -3.25 0.97 19.40
N LEU A 267 -4.00 -0.10 19.17
CA LEU A 267 -5.23 -0.05 18.38
C LEU A 267 -6.32 0.79 19.06
N ALA A 268 -6.40 0.79 20.40
CA ALA A 268 -7.31 1.67 21.14
C ALA A 268 -7.00 3.15 20.85
N GLU A 269 -5.72 3.56 20.88
CA GLU A 269 -5.30 4.93 20.54
C GLU A 269 -5.64 5.31 19.10
N VAL A 270 -5.56 4.36 18.15
CA VAL A 270 -5.95 4.55 16.74
C VAL A 270 -7.45 4.81 16.62
N ILE A 271 -8.26 3.99 17.29
CA ILE A 271 -9.72 4.11 17.29
C ILE A 271 -10.14 5.43 17.92
N GLU A 272 -9.58 5.77 19.08
CA GLU A 272 -9.84 7.03 19.77
C GLU A 272 -9.51 8.24 18.88
N ALA A 273 -8.33 8.27 18.25
CA ALA A 273 -7.96 9.35 17.35
C ALA A 273 -8.89 9.46 16.14
N ALA A 274 -9.39 8.34 15.62
CA ALA A 274 -10.37 8.34 14.54
C ALA A 274 -11.72 8.91 14.98
N GLU A 275 -12.21 8.51 16.16
CA GLU A 275 -13.48 8.98 16.72
C GLU A 275 -13.46 10.46 17.07
N LEU A 276 -12.33 10.94 17.59
CA LEU A 276 -12.13 12.36 17.92
C LEU A 276 -11.77 13.22 16.71
N ALA A 277 -11.59 12.62 15.53
CA ALA A 277 -11.01 13.27 14.35
C ALA A 277 -9.64 13.94 14.62
N ASP A 278 -8.91 13.53 15.66
CA ASP A 278 -7.58 14.02 16.05
C ASP A 278 -6.47 13.11 15.48
N THR A 279 -6.52 12.88 14.17
CA THR A 279 -5.55 12.01 13.50
C THR A 279 -4.19 12.70 13.32
N ALA A 280 -4.17 14.04 13.38
CA ALA A 280 -2.94 14.84 13.27
C ALA A 280 -1.97 14.56 14.42
N ARG A 281 -2.48 14.34 15.64
CA ARG A 281 -1.66 13.97 16.80
C ARG A 281 -0.82 12.73 16.54
N LEU A 282 -1.42 11.68 15.97
CA LEU A 282 -0.71 10.43 15.69
C LEU A 282 0.45 10.62 14.70
N GLY A 283 0.27 11.51 13.71
CA GLY A 283 1.34 11.83 12.76
C GLY A 283 2.45 12.67 13.39
N LYS A 284 2.12 13.62 14.28
CA LYS A 284 3.13 14.38 15.06
C LYS A 284 3.94 13.46 15.97
N ASP A 285 3.28 12.54 16.67
CA ASP A 285 3.94 11.51 17.50
C ASP A 285 4.92 10.68 16.67
N ALA A 286 4.51 10.27 15.46
CA ALA A 286 5.33 9.47 14.55
C ALA A 286 6.60 10.21 14.11
N LEU A 287 6.48 11.47 13.70
CA LEU A 287 7.63 12.29 13.29
C LEU A 287 8.61 12.50 14.44
N ALA A 288 8.09 12.84 15.63
CA ALA A 288 8.93 13.01 16.82
C ALA A 288 9.67 11.72 17.19
N ALA A 289 9.02 10.56 17.09
CA ALA A 289 9.66 9.27 17.35
C ALA A 289 10.76 8.94 16.33
N LEU A 290 10.53 9.24 15.05
CA LEU A 290 11.53 9.04 14.00
C LEU A 290 12.74 9.96 14.17
N ASP A 291 12.52 11.24 14.48
CA ASP A 291 13.60 12.20 14.71
C ASP A 291 14.42 11.84 15.95
N GLU A 292 13.76 11.41 17.03
CA GLU A 292 14.44 10.94 18.22
C GLU A 292 15.27 9.68 17.94
N LEU A 293 14.72 8.71 17.19
CA LEU A 293 15.45 7.50 16.83
C LEU A 293 16.66 7.82 15.95
N LYS A 294 16.52 8.71 14.96
CA LYS A 294 17.65 9.15 14.12
C LYS A 294 18.75 9.82 14.95
N ARG A 295 18.39 10.56 15.99
CA ARG A 295 19.34 11.31 16.83
C ARG A 295 19.99 10.46 17.92
N LYS A 296 19.20 9.63 18.61
CA LYS A 296 19.60 8.91 19.83
C LYS A 296 19.66 7.39 19.68
N GLY A 297 19.34 6.85 18.51
CA GLY A 297 19.35 5.41 18.26
C GLY A 297 20.74 4.78 18.38
N PRO A 298 20.81 3.43 18.42
CA PRO A 298 22.06 2.68 18.43
C PRO A 298 22.99 3.09 17.27
N GLY A 299 24.32 2.98 17.45
CA GLY A 299 25.31 3.40 16.44
C GLY A 299 25.03 2.86 15.02
N SER A 300 24.54 1.62 14.91
CA SER A 300 24.12 1.01 13.63
C SER A 300 22.95 1.72 12.93
N THR A 301 22.05 2.38 13.68
CA THR A 301 20.96 3.21 13.12
C THR A 301 21.42 4.61 12.74
N ARG A 302 22.54 5.08 13.31
CA ARG A 302 23.15 6.40 13.03
C ARG A 302 24.12 6.34 11.86
N ASP A 303 24.86 5.24 11.69
CA ASP A 303 25.81 5.03 10.58
C ASP A 303 25.13 4.70 9.23
N LEU A 304 23.89 4.19 9.25
CA LEU A 304 23.09 4.00 8.03
C LEU A 304 22.66 5.34 7.39
N LEU A 305 22.71 6.44 8.15
CA LEU A 305 22.32 7.79 7.74
C LEU A 305 23.50 8.60 7.19
N THR A 306 24.75 8.23 7.50
CA THR A 306 25.96 8.94 7.06
C THR A 306 26.44 8.55 5.65
N TRP A 307 25.85 7.52 5.03
CA TRP A 307 26.11 7.15 3.63
C TRP A 307 24.81 7.11 2.81
N GLY A 308 24.39 8.26 2.29
CA GLY A 308 23.58 8.39 1.06
C GLY A 308 22.20 7.74 0.98
N SER A 309 21.54 7.36 2.08
CA SER A 309 20.25 6.66 2.01
C SER A 309 19.05 7.61 1.81
N VAL A 310 18.81 8.01 0.56
CA VAL A 310 17.45 8.30 0.07
C VAL A 310 16.70 6.96 -0.02
N GLY A 311 16.34 6.39 1.13
CA GLY A 311 15.62 5.11 1.23
C GLY A 311 14.11 5.29 1.45
N GLN A 312 13.34 4.21 1.34
CA GLN A 312 11.88 4.21 1.56
C GLN A 312 11.47 4.85 2.90
N ALA A 313 12.28 4.71 3.96
CA ALA A 313 12.03 5.34 5.25
C ALA A 313 12.05 6.88 5.20
N ALA A 314 12.96 7.48 4.43
CA ALA A 314 13.05 8.94 4.27
C ALA A 314 11.86 9.48 3.47
N VAL A 315 11.49 8.81 2.37
CA VAL A 315 10.31 9.14 1.56
C VAL A 315 9.03 9.04 2.38
N SER A 316 8.91 7.97 3.17
CA SER A 316 7.75 7.71 4.02
C SER A 316 7.63 8.73 5.17
N ALA A 317 8.73 9.10 5.80
CA ALA A 317 8.75 10.17 6.80
C ALA A 317 8.34 11.52 6.18
N GLY A 318 8.79 11.83 4.96
CA GLY A 318 8.35 13.01 4.21
C GLY A 318 6.84 13.01 3.92
N CYS A 319 6.29 11.85 3.52
CA CYS A 319 4.85 11.68 3.31
C CYS A 319 4.05 11.88 4.60
N LEU A 320 4.50 11.34 5.73
CA LEU A 320 3.88 11.58 7.03
C LEU A 320 3.93 13.08 7.40
N GLY A 321 5.05 13.75 7.14
CA GLY A 321 5.21 15.20 7.34
C GLY A 321 4.19 16.02 6.55
N LEU A 322 4.05 15.75 5.26
CA LEU A 322 3.06 16.40 4.38
C LEU A 322 1.62 16.10 4.81
N ALA A 323 1.33 14.85 5.21
CA ALA A 323 0.02 14.47 5.69
C ALA A 323 -0.38 15.21 6.96
N VAL A 324 0.56 15.39 7.91
CA VAL A 324 0.32 16.17 9.14
C VAL A 324 0.11 17.65 8.82
N ALA A 325 0.89 18.21 7.91
CA ALA A 325 0.79 19.62 7.52
C ALA A 325 -0.51 19.95 6.76
N SER A 326 -1.11 18.97 6.07
CA SER A 326 -2.32 19.14 5.25
C SER A 326 -3.63 18.85 5.98
N VAL A 327 -3.60 18.47 7.27
CA VAL A 327 -4.81 18.29 8.11
C VAL A 327 -5.47 19.66 8.33
N GLY A 328 -6.26 20.11 7.35
CA GLY A 328 -7.00 21.37 7.41
C GLY A 328 -7.47 21.90 6.04
N THR A 329 -6.78 21.59 4.94
CA THR A 329 -7.06 22.24 3.64
C THR A 329 -7.15 21.29 2.45
N ALA A 330 -6.67 20.05 2.56
CA ALA A 330 -6.79 19.06 1.49
C ALA A 330 -7.00 17.66 2.09
N GLY A 331 -8.14 17.04 1.79
CA GLY A 331 -8.42 15.65 2.15
C GLY A 331 -7.58 14.65 1.37
N ILE A 332 -6.25 14.72 1.48
CA ILE A 332 -5.30 13.80 0.88
C ILE A 332 -4.74 12.91 2.01
N PRO A 333 -5.44 11.82 2.39
CA PRO A 333 -4.80 10.77 3.16
C PRO A 333 -3.73 10.17 2.25
N CYS A 334 -2.46 10.33 2.62
CA CYS A 334 -1.33 9.52 2.14
C CYS A 334 -1.72 8.05 2.21
N VAL A 335 -2.29 7.54 1.12
CA VAL A 335 -1.96 6.20 0.69
C VAL A 335 -0.61 6.38 0.02
N VAL A 336 0.39 5.73 0.60
CA VAL A 336 1.78 6.09 0.49
C VAL A 336 2.28 5.67 -0.88
N GLY A 337 2.20 6.63 -1.77
CA GLY A 337 3.02 6.64 -2.94
C GLY A 337 3.34 8.07 -3.26
N GLY A 338 4.62 8.36 -3.51
CA GLY A 338 5.19 9.65 -3.86
C GLY A 338 4.61 10.33 -5.11
N ALA A 339 3.34 10.12 -5.45
CA ALA A 339 2.60 10.85 -6.46
C ALA A 339 2.58 12.38 -6.21
N LEU A 340 2.82 12.85 -4.97
CA LEU A 340 3.03 14.28 -4.71
C LEU A 340 4.52 14.69 -4.71
N SER A 341 5.45 13.77 -4.42
CA SER A 341 6.87 14.11 -4.25
C SER A 341 7.53 14.45 -5.59
N THR A 342 7.27 13.68 -6.65
CA THR A 342 7.99 13.84 -7.92
C THR A 342 7.50 15.04 -8.73
N GLY A 343 6.23 15.43 -8.59
CA GLY A 343 5.66 16.62 -9.25
C GLY A 343 6.14 17.93 -8.61
N ALA A 344 6.18 18.00 -7.28
CA ALA A 344 6.63 19.19 -6.55
C ALA A 344 8.17 19.34 -6.53
N LEU A 345 8.94 18.24 -6.43
CA LEU A 345 10.41 18.32 -6.45
C LEU A 345 10.98 18.68 -7.82
N ARG A 346 10.30 18.32 -8.93
CA ARG A 346 10.75 18.71 -10.28
C ARG A 346 10.57 20.21 -10.56
N TYR A 347 9.60 20.87 -9.94
CA TYR A 347 9.38 22.31 -10.13
C TYR A 347 10.31 23.17 -9.25
N ILE A 348 10.69 22.66 -8.08
CA ILE A 348 11.63 23.34 -7.17
C ILE A 348 13.10 23.14 -7.61
N GLY A 349 13.40 22.04 -8.31
CA GLY A 349 14.74 21.78 -8.86
C GLY A 349 15.08 22.52 -10.16
N SER A 350 14.09 23.05 -10.89
CA SER A 350 14.32 23.77 -12.16
C SER A 350 14.32 25.30 -12.04
N SER A 351 14.12 25.85 -10.84
CA SER A 351 14.10 27.30 -10.60
C SER A 351 15.37 27.84 -9.92
N GLY A 352 16.45 27.05 -9.89
CA GLY A 352 17.70 27.38 -9.19
C GLY A 352 18.92 27.57 -10.09
N GLY A 353 18.76 27.99 -11.35
CA GLY A 353 19.90 28.15 -12.26
C GLY A 353 19.65 29.14 -13.39
N VAL A 354 19.67 30.44 -13.06
CA VAL A 354 20.13 31.52 -13.95
C VAL A 354 20.75 32.59 -13.06
N GLU A 355 22.08 32.57 -12.94
CA GLU A 355 22.98 33.65 -13.37
C GLU A 355 24.33 33.04 -13.78
#